data_AF-A0A8B8GAJ5-F1
#
_entry.id   AF-A0A8B8GAJ5-F1
#
_cell.length_a   1.000
_cell.length_b   1.000
_cell.length_c   1.000
_cell.angle_alpha   90.00
_cell.angle_beta   90.00
_cell.angle_gamma   90.00
#
_symmetry.space_group_name_H-M   'P 1'
#
loop_
_entity.id
_entity.type
_entity.pdbx_description
1 polymer ?
#
loop_
_entity_poly.entity_id
_entity_poly.type
_entity_poly.pdbx_seq_one_letter_code
_entity_poly.pdbx_strand_id
1 'polypeptide(L)'
;MAPKRLCSFTDKLQNEFPFIKKLAMEGKLIYHMKSNKHEIAQKAALTSGKVNNFFTPLKANDKSLKLAAKEITLAFHTVMHNHSFNSMTCTADLIRLLFNEKKFTCAKTKTRDLIVNILAPFAMENTIEGLKKTNYISVLVDASNHKSVKLVPVIVRYFNPENGIKNDILDFSSLPVETPELIHNKIVSVLKKFELEEKIISFSRDNANTNFGGIARKGKNNVFLKLKNTLKRNILGLGCCAHVIHNSIQYAADSLPIDI
;
A
#
# COMPACT_ATOMS: atom_id res chain seq x y z
N MET A 1 -10.45 11.96 57.59
CA MET A 1 -10.86 12.84 56.47
C MET A 1 -11.54 14.07 57.05
N ALA A 2 -10.99 15.27 56.83
CA ALA A 2 -11.63 16.50 57.29
C ALA A 2 -12.92 16.75 56.48
N PRO A 3 -14.03 17.18 57.11
CA PRO A 3 -15.28 17.45 56.40
C PRO A 3 -15.07 18.60 55.40
N LYS A 4 -15.60 18.44 54.18
CA LYS A 4 -15.64 19.50 53.16
C LYS A 4 -16.35 20.71 53.78
N ARG A 5 -15.62 21.82 53.97
CA ARG A 5 -16.22 23.09 54.39
C ARG A 5 -17.10 23.59 53.24
N LEU A 6 -18.40 23.33 53.32
CA LEU A 6 -19.38 24.03 52.49
C LEU A 6 -19.49 25.44 53.04
N CYS A 7 -18.88 26.41 52.35
CA CYS A 7 -18.99 27.82 52.70
C CYS A 7 -20.37 28.30 52.25
N SER A 8 -21.37 28.18 53.12
CA SER A 8 -22.71 28.75 52.91
C SER A 8 -22.71 30.20 53.39
N PHE A 9 -23.21 31.10 52.54
CA PHE A 9 -23.41 32.49 52.93
C PHE A 9 -24.49 32.57 54.01
N THR A 10 -24.10 32.99 55.21
CA THR A 10 -24.95 33.03 56.42
C THR A 10 -25.11 34.46 56.91
N ASP A 11 -26.17 34.73 57.65
CA ASP A 11 -26.46 36.09 58.17
C ASP A 11 -25.35 36.61 59.09
N LYS A 12 -24.64 35.72 59.80
CA LYS A 12 -23.42 36.08 60.57
C LYS A 12 -22.32 36.67 59.68
N LEU A 13 -22.08 36.06 58.52
CA LEU A 13 -21.06 36.48 57.55
C LEU A 13 -21.40 37.82 56.90
N GLN A 14 -22.69 38.09 56.69
CA GLN A 14 -23.15 39.38 56.16
C GLN A 14 -23.08 40.51 57.19
N ASN A 15 -23.27 40.20 58.48
CA ASN A 15 -23.09 41.17 59.56
C ASN A 15 -21.61 41.50 59.81
N GLU A 16 -20.72 40.52 59.66
CA GLU A 16 -19.26 40.69 59.80
C GLU A 16 -18.66 41.45 58.60
N PHE A 17 -19.20 41.23 57.39
CA PHE A 17 -18.77 41.90 56.16
C PHE A 17 -19.95 42.58 55.46
N PRO A 18 -20.40 43.77 55.93
CA PRO A 18 -21.62 44.43 55.44
C PRO A 18 -21.57 44.85 53.96
N PHE A 19 -20.38 44.86 53.33
CA PHE A 19 -20.23 45.09 51.90
C PHE A 19 -20.57 43.85 51.04
N ILE A 20 -20.63 42.64 51.62
CA ILE A 20 -21.01 41.42 50.90
C ILE A 20 -22.53 41.24 50.99
N LYS A 21 -23.24 41.45 49.88
CA LYS A 21 -24.70 41.28 49.81
C LYS A 21 -25.07 39.98 49.09
N LYS A 22 -26.08 39.27 49.59
CA LYS A 22 -26.70 38.14 48.88
C LYS A 22 -27.37 38.66 47.60
N LEU A 23 -26.74 38.44 46.45
CA LEU A 23 -27.26 38.85 45.15
C LEU A 23 -28.29 37.83 44.64
N ALA A 24 -29.47 38.31 44.26
CA ALA A 24 -30.50 37.51 43.60
C ALA A 24 -29.96 36.95 42.27
N MET A 25 -30.12 35.64 42.04
CA MET A 25 -29.62 34.94 40.84
C MET A 25 -30.14 35.55 39.53
N GLU A 26 -31.39 36.04 39.54
CA GLU A 26 -32.06 36.62 38.38
C GLU A 26 -31.31 37.83 37.81
N GLY A 27 -30.77 38.71 38.67
CA GLY A 27 -30.02 39.88 38.23
C GLY A 27 -28.70 39.55 37.53
N LYS A 28 -28.03 38.46 37.93
CA LYS A 28 -26.79 38.00 37.26
C LYS A 28 -27.06 37.44 35.87
N LEU A 29 -28.20 36.78 35.67
CA LEU A 29 -28.58 36.22 34.38
C LEU A 29 -28.85 37.36 33.38
N ILE A 30 -29.61 38.37 33.81
CA ILE A 30 -29.88 39.57 33.00
C ILE A 30 -28.58 40.35 32.69
N TYR A 31 -27.68 40.49 33.67
CA TYR A 31 -26.38 41.14 33.45
C TYR A 31 -25.48 40.34 32.49
N HIS A 32 -25.44 39.01 32.63
CA HIS A 32 -24.70 38.15 31.71
C HIS A 32 -25.24 38.25 30.28
N MET A 33 -26.56 38.21 30.09
CA MET A 33 -27.20 38.35 28.77
C MET A 33 -26.89 39.70 28.11
N LYS A 34 -26.72 40.77 28.90
CA LYS A 34 -26.33 42.11 28.43
C LYS A 34 -24.82 42.29 28.27
N SER A 35 -24.00 41.30 28.61
CA SER A 35 -22.55 41.43 28.52
C SER A 35 -22.05 41.27 27.08
N ASN A 36 -21.06 42.08 26.68
CA ASN A 36 -20.42 41.97 25.37
C ASN A 36 -19.87 40.55 25.10
N LYS A 37 -19.44 39.82 26.14
CA LYS A 37 -18.98 38.44 25.99
C LYS A 37 -20.10 37.51 25.52
N HIS A 38 -21.31 37.66 26.07
CA HIS A 38 -22.47 36.86 25.66
C HIS A 38 -22.89 37.22 24.23
N GLU A 39 -22.91 38.51 23.88
CA GLU A 39 -23.23 38.97 22.53
C GLU A 39 -22.23 38.45 21.49
N ILE A 40 -20.93 38.49 21.79
CA ILE A 40 -19.87 37.93 20.93
C ILE A 40 -20.05 36.41 20.79
N ALA A 41 -20.32 35.69 21.88
CA ALA A 41 -20.54 34.25 21.83
C ALA A 41 -21.79 33.87 21.04
N GLN A 42 -22.87 34.65 21.15
CA GLN A 42 -24.10 34.44 20.39
C GLN A 42 -23.89 34.72 18.90
N LYS A 43 -23.19 35.80 18.56
CA LYS A 43 -22.80 36.10 17.17
C LYS A 43 -21.87 35.02 16.59
N ALA A 44 -20.91 34.53 17.38
CA ALA A 44 -20.03 33.43 16.99
C ALA A 44 -20.80 32.11 16.78
N ALA A 45 -21.81 31.82 17.62
CA ALA A 45 -22.66 30.65 17.46
C ALA A 45 -23.50 30.73 16.17
N LEU A 46 -23.98 31.93 15.80
CA LEU A 46 -24.73 32.17 14.55
C LEU A 46 -23.87 32.05 13.29
N THR A 47 -22.57 32.39 13.37
CA THR A 47 -21.63 32.25 12.25
C THR A 47 -20.94 30.89 12.21
N SER A 48 -20.96 30.14 13.31
CA SER A 48 -20.37 28.80 13.35
C SER A 48 -21.21 27.80 12.55
N GLY A 49 -20.56 27.09 11.62
CA GLY A 49 -21.21 25.99 10.89
C GLY A 49 -21.63 24.88 11.86
N LYS A 50 -22.79 24.27 11.62
CA LYS A 50 -23.22 23.10 12.39
C LYS A 50 -22.13 22.03 12.35
N VAL A 51 -21.85 21.40 13.49
CA VAL A 51 -20.87 20.30 13.59
C VAL A 51 -21.18 19.18 12.58
N ASN A 52 -22.46 18.94 12.30
CA ASN A 52 -22.92 17.99 11.28
C ASN A 52 -22.40 18.27 9.86
N ASN A 53 -22.04 19.51 9.54
CA ASN A 53 -21.49 19.86 8.22
C ASN A 53 -20.04 19.38 8.04
N PHE A 54 -19.34 19.04 9.12
CA PHE A 54 -17.99 18.49 9.07
C PHE A 54 -17.99 16.96 8.90
N PHE A 55 -19.13 16.31 9.10
CA PHE A 55 -19.28 14.88 8.89
C PHE A 55 -19.76 14.62 7.46
N THR A 56 -19.00 13.80 6.73
CA THR A 56 -19.48 13.25 5.47
C THR A 56 -20.65 12.28 5.73
N PRO A 57 -21.68 12.26 4.86
CA PRO A 57 -22.79 11.33 5.01
C PRO A 57 -22.28 9.88 5.02
N LEU A 58 -22.85 9.05 5.89
CA LEU A 58 -22.47 7.65 6.06
C LEU A 58 -22.65 6.81 4.79
N LYS A 59 -23.53 7.25 3.88
CA LYS A 59 -23.71 6.63 2.55
C LYS A 59 -23.25 7.59 1.46
N ALA A 60 -22.38 7.08 0.60
CA ALA A 60 -21.96 7.78 -0.60
C ALA A 60 -23.18 8.00 -1.52
N ASN A 61 -23.29 9.21 -2.08
CA ASN A 61 -24.26 9.50 -3.13
C ASN A 61 -23.64 9.24 -4.52
N ASP A 62 -24.48 9.12 -5.56
CA ASP A 62 -24.02 8.85 -6.93
C ASP A 62 -22.98 9.84 -7.43
N LYS A 63 -23.09 11.12 -7.05
CA LYS A 63 -22.12 12.15 -7.44
C LYS A 63 -20.74 11.88 -6.83
N SER A 64 -20.70 11.46 -5.56
CA SER A 64 -19.46 11.12 -4.85
C SER A 64 -18.84 9.83 -5.37
N LEU A 65 -19.65 8.83 -5.72
CA LEU A 65 -19.16 7.60 -6.36
C LEU A 65 -18.56 7.88 -7.74
N LYS A 66 -19.24 8.71 -8.57
CA LYS A 66 -18.70 9.13 -9.87
C LYS A 66 -17.39 9.91 -9.74
N LEU A 67 -17.26 10.77 -8.74
CA LEU A 67 -16.02 11.48 -8.48
C LEU A 67 -14.89 10.52 -8.08
N ALA A 68 -15.16 9.61 -7.13
CA ALA A 68 -14.20 8.59 -6.72
C ALA A 68 -13.76 7.70 -7.89
N ALA A 69 -14.69 7.31 -8.77
CA ALA A 69 -14.39 6.55 -9.97
C ALA A 69 -13.43 7.31 -10.91
N LYS A 70 -13.62 8.61 -11.13
CA LYS A 70 -12.70 9.45 -11.93
C LYS A 70 -11.31 9.49 -11.31
N GLU A 71 -11.22 9.69 -10.00
CA GLU A 71 -9.95 9.79 -9.28
C GLU A 71 -9.19 8.46 -9.28
N ILE A 72 -9.89 7.34 -9.05
CA ILE A 72 -9.31 5.99 -9.13
C ILE A 72 -8.89 5.64 -10.56
N THR A 73 -9.68 6.01 -11.57
CA THR A 73 -9.34 5.77 -12.99
C THR A 73 -8.03 6.47 -13.35
N LEU A 74 -7.86 7.72 -12.92
CA LEU A 74 -6.62 8.46 -13.16
C LEU A 74 -5.44 7.85 -12.38
N ALA A 75 -5.65 7.45 -11.13
CA ALA A 75 -4.63 6.78 -10.33
C ALA A 75 -4.18 5.46 -10.97
N PHE A 76 -5.13 4.66 -11.49
CA PHE A 76 -4.85 3.43 -12.22
C PHE A 76 -4.07 3.71 -13.49
N HIS A 77 -4.50 4.67 -14.31
CA HIS A 77 -3.78 5.09 -15.52
C HIS A 77 -2.34 5.51 -15.22
N THR A 78 -2.12 6.25 -14.12
CA THR A 78 -0.79 6.68 -13.69
C THR A 78 0.16 5.50 -13.49
N VAL A 79 -0.30 4.43 -12.84
CA VAL A 79 0.51 3.21 -12.62
C VAL A 79 0.69 2.41 -13.90
N MET A 80 -0.37 2.23 -14.69
CA MET A 80 -0.32 1.44 -15.92
C MET A 80 0.66 1.99 -16.95
N HIS A 81 0.87 3.32 -16.96
CA HIS A 81 1.83 3.98 -17.84
C HIS A 81 3.16 4.33 -17.16
N ASN A 82 3.42 3.78 -15.97
CA ASN A 82 4.65 4.04 -15.20
C ASN A 82 4.95 5.53 -14.98
N HIS A 83 3.91 6.36 -14.84
CA HIS A 83 4.08 7.77 -14.56
C HIS A 83 4.48 8.00 -13.10
N SER A 84 5.40 8.93 -12.88
CA SER A 84 5.82 9.33 -11.53
C SER A 84 4.64 9.95 -10.76
N PHE A 85 4.47 9.66 -9.48
CA PHE A 85 3.49 10.37 -8.65
C PHE A 85 3.75 11.89 -8.56
N ASN A 86 4.97 12.34 -8.89
CA ASN A 86 5.28 13.77 -8.98
C ASN A 86 4.61 14.44 -10.20
N SER A 87 4.23 13.70 -11.25
CA SER A 87 3.45 14.31 -12.35
C SER A 87 2.03 14.67 -11.89
N MET A 88 1.52 14.00 -10.87
CA MET A 88 0.16 14.21 -10.35
C MET A 88 0.01 15.49 -9.53
N THR A 89 1.12 16.17 -9.20
CA THR A 89 1.11 17.34 -8.31
C THR A 89 0.31 18.50 -8.92
N CYS A 90 0.48 18.80 -10.21
CA CYS A 90 -0.28 19.84 -10.93
C CYS A 90 -1.45 19.26 -11.76
N THR A 91 -1.48 17.94 -12.00
CA THR A 91 -2.51 17.29 -12.83
C THR A 91 -3.92 17.51 -12.27
N ALA A 92 -4.08 17.53 -10.95
CA ALA A 92 -5.38 17.80 -10.33
C ALA A 92 -5.90 19.21 -10.65
N ASP A 93 -5.04 20.23 -10.63
CA ASP A 93 -5.39 21.60 -11.02
C ASP A 93 -5.77 21.69 -12.49
N LEU A 94 -4.98 21.02 -13.34
CA LEU A 94 -5.24 20.98 -14.77
C LEU A 94 -6.61 20.36 -15.08
N ILE A 95 -6.97 19.25 -14.40
CA ILE A 95 -8.27 18.60 -14.58
C ILE A 95 -9.42 19.51 -14.12
N ARG A 96 -9.24 20.24 -13.01
CA ARG A 96 -10.23 21.22 -12.55
C ARG A 96 -10.47 22.32 -13.60
N LEU A 97 -9.40 22.78 -14.26
CA LEU A 97 -9.46 23.83 -15.27
C LEU A 97 -10.07 23.33 -16.59
N LEU A 98 -9.56 22.22 -17.12
CA LEU A 98 -9.93 21.70 -18.45
C LEU A 98 -11.32 21.08 -18.47
N PHE A 99 -11.72 20.38 -17.41
CA PHE A 99 -12.97 19.61 -17.36
C PHE A 99 -14.02 20.22 -16.42
N ASN A 100 -13.76 21.40 -15.85
CA ASN A 100 -14.63 22.08 -14.89
C ASN A 100 -15.00 21.21 -13.66
N GLU A 101 -14.16 20.24 -13.32
CA GLU A 101 -14.35 19.28 -12.23
C GLU A 101 -13.88 19.86 -10.89
N LYS A 102 -14.51 20.95 -10.41
CA LYS A 102 -14.05 21.73 -9.24
C LYS A 102 -13.73 20.91 -7.98
N LYS A 103 -14.37 19.76 -7.79
CA LYS A 103 -14.18 18.87 -6.63
C LYS A 103 -13.10 17.81 -6.82
N PHE A 104 -12.44 17.77 -7.97
CA PHE A 104 -11.35 16.83 -8.22
C PHE A 104 -10.13 17.18 -7.35
N THR A 105 -9.62 16.19 -6.62
CA THR A 105 -8.55 16.40 -5.62
C THR A 105 -7.45 15.35 -5.68
N CYS A 106 -7.43 14.51 -6.72
CA CYS A 106 -6.45 13.44 -6.90
C CYS A 106 -5.08 13.99 -7.34
N ALA A 107 -4.40 14.65 -6.41
CA ALA A 107 -3.01 15.05 -6.53
C ALA A 107 -2.08 13.94 -6.01
N LYS A 108 -0.77 14.22 -5.93
CA LYS A 108 0.28 13.25 -5.53
C LYS A 108 -0.08 12.35 -4.33
N THR A 109 -0.40 12.93 -3.17
CA THR A 109 -0.64 12.17 -1.93
C THR A 109 -1.87 11.27 -2.06
N LYS A 110 -2.98 11.84 -2.54
CA LYS A 110 -4.22 11.08 -2.74
C LYS A 110 -4.04 9.98 -3.79
N THR A 111 -3.34 10.26 -4.88
CA THR A 111 -3.03 9.25 -5.90
C THR A 111 -2.25 8.08 -5.30
N ARG A 112 -1.19 8.36 -4.54
CA ARG A 112 -0.42 7.35 -3.82
C ARG A 112 -1.32 6.53 -2.90
N ASP A 113 -2.16 7.17 -2.08
CA ASP A 113 -3.02 6.47 -1.13
C ASP A 113 -4.07 5.59 -1.81
N LEU A 114 -4.68 6.05 -2.91
CA LEU A 114 -5.58 5.24 -3.72
C LEU A 114 -4.85 4.01 -4.29
N ILE A 115 -3.60 4.17 -4.73
CA ILE A 115 -2.83 3.06 -5.28
C ILE A 115 -2.44 2.06 -4.18
N VAL A 116 -1.82 2.54 -3.10
CA VAL A 116 -1.23 1.69 -2.06
C VAL A 116 -2.30 1.02 -1.20
N ASN A 117 -3.38 1.73 -0.88
CA ASN A 117 -4.36 1.24 0.08
C ASN A 117 -5.65 0.69 -0.57
N ILE A 118 -5.85 0.89 -1.88
CA ILE A 118 -7.05 0.40 -2.58
C ILE A 118 -6.67 -0.49 -3.77
N LEU A 119 -5.98 0.05 -4.79
CA LEU A 119 -5.70 -0.70 -6.01
C LEU A 119 -4.76 -1.90 -5.77
N ALA A 120 -3.69 -1.72 -5.00
CA ALA A 120 -2.73 -2.78 -4.73
C ALA A 120 -3.34 -3.94 -3.89
N PRO A 121 -4.07 -3.68 -2.79
CA PRO A 121 -4.82 -4.73 -2.08
C PRO A 121 -5.82 -5.44 -2.98
N PHE A 122 -6.60 -4.69 -3.77
CA PHE A 122 -7.56 -5.28 -4.71
C PHE A 122 -6.89 -6.20 -5.75
N ALA A 123 -5.76 -5.78 -6.32
CA ALA A 123 -4.99 -6.61 -7.25
C ALA A 123 -4.43 -7.87 -6.58
N MET A 124 -3.98 -7.77 -5.33
CA MET A 124 -3.50 -8.90 -4.54
C MET A 124 -4.63 -9.89 -4.21
N GLU A 125 -5.80 -9.40 -3.82
CA GLU A 125 -6.99 -10.22 -3.56
C GLU A 125 -7.41 -11.02 -4.80
N ASN A 126 -7.48 -10.36 -5.97
CA ASN A 126 -7.77 -11.04 -7.24
C ASN A 126 -6.74 -12.12 -7.58
N THR A 127 -5.46 -11.85 -7.31
CA THR A 127 -4.38 -12.82 -7.52
C THR A 127 -4.56 -14.03 -6.59
N ILE A 128 -4.85 -13.80 -5.31
CA ILE A 128 -5.09 -14.86 -4.32
C ILE A 128 -6.31 -15.71 -4.73
N GLU A 129 -7.39 -15.09 -5.19
CA GLU A 129 -8.58 -15.81 -5.66
C GLU A 129 -8.26 -16.70 -6.87
N GLY A 130 -7.51 -16.17 -7.85
CA GLY A 130 -7.04 -16.94 -9.00
C GLY A 130 -6.17 -18.13 -8.60
N LEU A 131 -5.26 -17.93 -7.64
CA LEU A 131 -4.38 -18.98 -7.13
C LEU A 131 -5.13 -20.06 -6.34
N LYS A 132 -6.20 -19.71 -5.62
CA LYS A 132 -7.07 -20.69 -4.93
C LYS A 132 -7.71 -21.65 -5.93
N LYS A 133 -8.21 -21.12 -7.06
CA LYS A 133 -8.85 -21.88 -8.14
C LYS A 133 -7.86 -22.72 -8.98
N THR A 134 -6.56 -22.43 -8.87
CA THR A 134 -5.52 -23.09 -9.67
C THR A 134 -4.97 -24.32 -8.95
N ASN A 135 -4.76 -25.42 -9.68
CA ASN A 135 -4.14 -26.64 -9.15
C ASN A 135 -2.61 -26.61 -9.16
N TYR A 136 -2.02 -26.02 -10.20
CA TYR A 136 -0.56 -26.05 -10.42
C TYR A 136 -0.01 -24.69 -10.77
N ILE A 137 1.18 -24.40 -10.23
CA ILE A 137 1.89 -23.14 -10.47
C ILE A 137 3.34 -23.38 -10.86
N SER A 138 3.88 -22.41 -11.60
CA SER A 138 5.30 -22.26 -11.86
C SER A 138 5.82 -21.04 -11.12
N VAL A 139 6.90 -21.20 -10.34
CA VAL A 139 7.57 -20.07 -9.70
C VAL A 139 8.71 -19.59 -10.59
N LEU A 140 8.68 -18.31 -10.92
CA LEU A 140 9.71 -17.62 -11.69
C LEU A 140 10.41 -16.65 -10.74
N VAL A 141 11.73 -16.76 -10.63
CA VAL A 141 12.53 -15.84 -9.81
C VAL A 141 13.61 -15.27 -10.67
N ASP A 142 13.73 -13.95 -10.60
CA ASP A 142 14.83 -13.23 -11.20
C ASP A 142 15.56 -12.44 -10.13
N ALA A 143 16.70 -11.87 -10.48
CA ALA A 143 17.35 -10.90 -9.63
C ALA A 143 17.98 -9.78 -10.45
N SER A 144 17.69 -8.54 -10.05
CA SER A 144 18.24 -7.34 -10.64
C SER A 144 19.17 -6.66 -9.65
N ASN A 145 20.39 -6.34 -10.10
CA ASN A 145 21.31 -5.53 -9.32
C ASN A 145 21.05 -4.05 -9.59
N HIS A 146 20.66 -3.29 -8.56
CA HIS A 146 20.62 -1.83 -8.62
C HIS A 146 21.63 -1.25 -7.64
N LYS A 147 22.81 -0.88 -8.14
CA LYS A 147 23.98 -0.52 -7.32
C LYS A 147 24.33 -1.68 -6.37
N SER A 148 24.26 -1.46 -5.06
CA SER A 148 24.50 -2.46 -4.02
C SER A 148 23.24 -3.23 -3.61
N VAL A 149 22.06 -2.84 -4.08
CA VAL A 149 20.79 -3.46 -3.69
C VAL A 149 20.41 -4.52 -4.71
N LYS A 150 20.22 -5.76 -4.26
CA LYS A 150 19.78 -6.86 -5.10
C LYS A 150 18.27 -7.04 -4.97
N LEU A 151 17.52 -6.68 -5.99
CA LEU A 151 16.06 -6.79 -6.01
C LEU A 151 15.65 -8.15 -6.55
N VAL A 152 14.84 -8.88 -5.79
CA VAL A 152 14.43 -10.25 -6.11
C VAL A 152 12.89 -10.31 -6.20
N PRO A 153 12.33 -10.26 -7.42
CA PRO A 153 10.94 -10.62 -7.65
C PRO A 153 10.71 -12.12 -7.46
N VAL A 154 9.64 -12.48 -6.75
CA VAL A 154 9.05 -13.81 -6.78
C VAL A 154 7.74 -13.72 -7.56
N ILE A 155 7.75 -14.29 -8.77
CA ILE A 155 6.63 -14.27 -9.69
C ILE A 155 6.00 -15.66 -9.72
N VAL A 156 4.68 -15.70 -9.81
CA VAL A 156 3.92 -16.92 -10.03
C VAL A 156 3.31 -16.89 -11.42
N ARG A 157 3.48 -18.00 -12.15
CA ARG A 157 2.82 -18.25 -13.42
C ARG A 157 1.81 -19.38 -13.26
N TYR A 158 0.59 -19.14 -13.69
CA TYR A 158 -0.50 -20.11 -13.58
C TYR A 158 -1.53 -19.93 -14.70
N PHE A 159 -2.39 -20.92 -14.87
CA PHE A 159 -3.49 -20.87 -15.83
C PHE A 159 -4.81 -20.57 -15.11
N ASN A 160 -5.44 -19.46 -15.48
CA ASN A 160 -6.78 -19.10 -15.05
C ASN A 160 -7.76 -19.46 -16.19
N PRO A 161 -8.79 -20.29 -15.95
CA PRO A 161 -9.75 -20.68 -16.99
C PRO A 161 -10.46 -19.51 -17.68
N GLU A 162 -10.68 -18.40 -16.97
CA GLU A 162 -11.40 -17.23 -17.50
C GLU A 162 -10.47 -16.31 -18.31
N ASN A 163 -9.19 -16.23 -17.94
CA ASN A 163 -8.26 -15.20 -18.43
C ASN A 163 -7.00 -15.76 -19.09
N GLY A 164 -6.88 -17.08 -19.21
CA GLY A 164 -5.70 -17.75 -19.75
C GLY A 164 -4.49 -17.72 -18.82
N ILE A 165 -3.28 -17.66 -19.40
CA ILE A 165 -2.03 -17.67 -18.65
C ILE A 165 -1.82 -16.32 -17.95
N LYS A 166 -1.59 -16.35 -16.64
CA LYS A 166 -1.26 -15.18 -15.81
C LYS A 166 0.16 -15.27 -15.26
N ASN A 167 0.79 -14.11 -15.13
CA ASN A 167 2.08 -13.92 -14.47
C ASN A 167 1.92 -12.78 -13.47
N ASP A 168 1.92 -13.11 -12.18
CA ASP A 168 1.69 -12.14 -11.11
C ASP A 168 2.89 -12.09 -10.16
N ILE A 169 3.24 -10.89 -9.69
CA ILE A 169 4.31 -10.70 -8.70
C ILE A 169 3.72 -10.92 -7.31
N LEU A 170 4.20 -11.95 -6.60
CA LEU A 170 3.78 -12.24 -5.23
C LEU A 170 4.57 -11.45 -4.20
N ASP A 171 5.84 -11.21 -4.49
CA ASP A 171 6.73 -10.47 -3.62
C ASP A 171 7.84 -9.79 -4.42
N PHE A 172 8.24 -8.60 -3.98
CA PHE A 172 9.34 -7.86 -4.54
C PHE A 172 10.15 -7.24 -3.39
N SER A 173 11.31 -7.83 -3.10
CA SER A 173 12.11 -7.42 -1.95
C SER A 173 13.59 -7.35 -2.29
N SER A 174 14.35 -6.57 -1.52
CA SER A 174 15.80 -6.58 -1.60
C SER A 174 16.39 -7.72 -0.75
N LEU A 175 17.43 -8.37 -1.28
CA LEU A 175 18.32 -9.23 -0.53
C LEU A 175 19.70 -8.58 -0.40
N PRO A 176 20.39 -8.77 0.74
CA PRO A 176 21.75 -8.24 0.91
C PRO A 176 22.75 -8.95 -0.01
N VAL A 177 22.54 -10.25 -0.26
CA VAL A 177 23.41 -11.11 -1.07
C VAL A 177 22.57 -12.16 -1.81
N GLU A 178 23.04 -12.61 -2.97
CA GLU A 178 22.47 -13.70 -3.78
C GLU A 178 23.13 -15.05 -3.47
N THR A 179 23.01 -15.53 -2.23
CA THR A 179 23.42 -16.90 -1.93
C THR A 179 22.27 -17.87 -2.24
N PRO A 180 22.57 -19.14 -2.61
CA PRO A 180 21.54 -20.14 -2.82
C PRO A 180 20.58 -20.28 -1.63
N GLU A 181 21.10 -20.15 -0.41
CA GLU A 181 20.36 -20.23 0.85
C GLU A 181 19.36 -19.07 1.02
N LEU A 182 19.79 -17.83 0.82
CA LEU A 182 18.93 -16.65 1.00
C LEU A 182 17.80 -16.63 -0.02
N ILE A 183 18.12 -16.93 -1.29
CA ILE A 183 17.13 -17.04 -2.35
C ILE A 183 16.13 -18.16 -2.04
N HIS A 184 16.62 -19.35 -1.66
CA HIS A 184 15.78 -20.47 -1.27
C HIS A 184 14.82 -20.09 -0.14
N ASN A 185 15.34 -19.51 0.94
CA ASN A 185 14.54 -19.13 2.10
C ASN A 185 13.48 -18.09 1.72
N LYS A 186 13.83 -17.14 0.85
CA LYS A 186 12.89 -16.15 0.34
C LYS A 186 11.74 -16.83 -0.42
N ILE A 187 12.04 -17.73 -1.35
CA ILE A 187 11.03 -18.45 -2.13
C ILE A 187 10.11 -19.26 -1.20
N VAL A 188 10.68 -20.04 -0.28
CA VAL A 188 9.90 -20.84 0.67
C VAL A 188 9.02 -19.96 1.55
N SER A 189 9.53 -18.81 2.01
CA SER A 189 8.73 -17.86 2.81
C SER A 189 7.50 -17.34 2.05
N VAL A 190 7.65 -17.05 0.75
CA VAL A 190 6.55 -16.59 -0.10
C VAL A 190 5.58 -17.73 -0.37
N LEU A 191 6.07 -18.93 -0.70
CA LEU A 191 5.22 -20.10 -0.91
C LEU A 191 4.36 -20.42 0.32
N LYS A 192 4.94 -20.34 1.53
CA LYS A 192 4.21 -20.53 2.79
C LYS A 192 3.18 -19.44 3.02
N LYS A 193 3.55 -18.17 2.81
CA LYS A 193 2.66 -17.02 2.99
C LYS A 193 1.37 -17.14 2.16
N PHE A 194 1.46 -17.74 0.97
CA PHE A 194 0.34 -17.89 0.04
C PHE A 194 -0.21 -19.32 -0.05
N GLU A 195 0.25 -20.25 0.80
CA GLU A 195 -0.19 -21.66 0.83
C GLU A 195 -0.01 -22.40 -0.53
N LEU A 196 1.14 -22.16 -1.18
CA LEU A 196 1.42 -22.64 -2.54
C LEU A 196 2.41 -23.81 -2.61
N GLU A 197 2.94 -24.27 -1.47
CA GLU A 197 3.98 -25.31 -1.41
C GLU A 197 3.56 -26.62 -2.10
N GLU A 198 2.28 -26.99 -2.02
CA GLU A 198 1.75 -28.21 -2.63
C GLU A 198 1.38 -28.08 -4.11
N LYS A 199 1.30 -26.83 -4.62
CA LYS A 199 0.86 -26.51 -5.99
C LYS A 199 2.03 -26.31 -6.96
N ILE A 200 3.25 -26.11 -6.46
CA ILE A 200 4.41 -25.84 -7.31
C ILE A 200 4.82 -27.07 -8.12
N ILE A 201 4.94 -26.88 -9.44
CA ILE A 201 5.39 -27.93 -10.38
C ILE A 201 6.72 -27.58 -11.06
N SER A 202 7.09 -26.30 -11.10
CA SER A 202 8.33 -25.87 -11.73
C SER A 202 8.93 -24.63 -11.09
N PHE A 203 10.24 -24.51 -11.22
CA PHE A 203 11.05 -23.37 -10.82
C PHE A 203 11.84 -22.88 -12.04
N SER A 204 11.77 -21.58 -12.32
CA SER A 204 12.51 -20.94 -13.41
C SER A 204 13.40 -19.82 -12.91
N ARG A 205 14.63 -19.78 -13.42
CA ARG A 205 15.61 -18.71 -13.14
C ARG A 205 16.72 -18.70 -14.21
N ASP A 206 17.60 -17.71 -14.17
CA ASP A 206 18.82 -17.65 -14.96
C ASP A 206 19.75 -18.86 -14.73
N ASN A 207 20.54 -19.21 -15.75
CA ASN A 207 21.31 -20.46 -15.79
C ASN A 207 22.60 -20.45 -14.94
N ALA A 208 22.79 -19.47 -14.05
CA ALA A 208 23.96 -19.42 -13.19
C ALA A 208 24.10 -20.67 -12.31
N ASN A 209 25.35 -21.01 -11.98
CA ASN A 209 25.69 -22.17 -11.16
C ASN A 209 24.97 -22.17 -9.80
N THR A 210 24.79 -20.98 -9.22
CA THR A 210 24.04 -20.73 -7.97
C THR A 210 22.60 -21.26 -8.03
N ASN A 211 21.97 -21.28 -9.21
CA ASN A 211 20.57 -21.67 -9.35
C ASN A 211 20.39 -23.14 -9.75
N PHE A 212 21.23 -23.66 -10.65
CA PHE A 212 21.05 -25.00 -11.24
C PHE A 212 22.26 -25.94 -11.13
N GLY A 213 23.39 -25.49 -10.58
CA GLY A 213 24.57 -26.36 -10.39
C GLY A 213 25.37 -26.63 -11.66
N GLY A 214 25.38 -25.67 -12.60
CA GLY A 214 26.14 -25.70 -13.85
C GLY A 214 25.44 -26.42 -15.00
N ILE A 215 26.10 -26.43 -16.16
CA ILE A 215 25.55 -26.96 -17.43
C ILE A 215 25.09 -28.42 -17.26
N ALA A 216 25.90 -29.24 -16.60
CA ALA A 216 25.58 -30.65 -16.34
C ALA A 216 24.65 -30.86 -15.12
N ARG A 217 24.22 -29.78 -14.44
CA ARG A 217 23.39 -29.80 -13.22
C ARG A 217 23.92 -30.69 -12.10
N LYS A 218 25.25 -30.82 -11.99
CA LYS A 218 25.93 -31.69 -11.01
C LYS A 218 26.22 -31.01 -9.68
N GLY A 219 26.29 -29.67 -9.65
CA GLY A 219 26.59 -28.92 -8.43
C GLY A 219 25.52 -29.16 -7.37
N LYS A 220 25.93 -29.44 -6.12
CA LYS A 220 24.99 -29.76 -5.03
C LYS A 220 24.51 -28.54 -4.23
N ASN A 221 25.26 -27.44 -4.26
CA ASN A 221 24.88 -26.22 -3.54
C ASN A 221 24.20 -25.22 -4.47
N ASN A 222 22.93 -25.45 -4.81
CA ASN A 222 22.16 -24.57 -5.68
C ASN A 222 20.70 -24.45 -5.23
N VAL A 223 20.04 -23.37 -5.67
CA VAL A 223 18.65 -23.04 -5.29
C VAL A 223 17.69 -24.17 -5.66
N PHE A 224 17.78 -24.70 -6.88
CA PHE A 224 16.87 -25.73 -7.38
C PHE A 224 16.92 -27.02 -6.53
N LEU A 225 18.12 -27.50 -6.20
CA LEU A 225 18.28 -28.71 -5.40
C LEU A 225 17.80 -28.50 -3.96
N LYS A 226 18.09 -27.34 -3.37
CA LYS A 226 17.57 -26.98 -2.04
C LYS A 226 16.04 -26.95 -2.03
N LEU A 227 15.42 -26.32 -3.02
CA LEU A 227 13.96 -26.28 -3.16
C LEU A 227 13.38 -27.69 -3.30
N LYS A 228 13.97 -28.53 -4.16
CA LYS A 228 13.55 -29.92 -4.34
C LYS A 228 13.60 -30.71 -3.03
N ASN A 229 14.66 -30.55 -2.26
CA ASN A 229 14.82 -31.23 -0.96
C ASN A 229 13.81 -30.73 0.08
N THR A 230 13.57 -29.42 0.15
CA THR A 230 12.63 -28.82 1.10
C THR A 230 11.18 -29.21 0.79
N LEU A 231 10.78 -29.15 -0.47
CA LEU A 231 9.43 -29.49 -0.92
C LEU A 231 9.16 -30.99 -0.93
N LYS A 232 10.22 -31.83 -0.91
CA LYS A 232 10.14 -33.29 -1.02
C LYS A 232 9.32 -33.78 -2.23
N ARG A 233 9.34 -33.01 -3.33
CA ARG A 233 8.58 -33.26 -4.55
C ARG A 233 9.45 -33.09 -5.79
N ASN A 234 9.08 -33.77 -6.87
CA ASN A 234 9.73 -33.57 -8.16
C ASN A 234 9.18 -32.30 -8.82
N ILE A 235 10.02 -31.28 -8.89
CA ILE A 235 9.75 -30.04 -9.62
C ILE A 235 10.66 -29.93 -10.84
N LEU A 236 10.17 -29.30 -11.91
CA LEU A 236 10.94 -29.03 -13.12
C LEU A 236 11.80 -27.78 -12.97
N GLY A 237 13.10 -27.89 -13.25
CA GLY A 237 14.03 -26.76 -13.26
C GLY A 237 14.19 -26.20 -14.66
N LEU A 238 13.69 -24.99 -14.91
CA LEU A 238 13.67 -24.31 -16.20
C LEU A 238 14.69 -23.17 -16.23
N GLY A 239 15.56 -23.19 -17.23
CA GLY A 239 16.54 -22.14 -17.45
C GLY A 239 15.95 -20.94 -18.19
N CYS A 240 16.53 -19.75 -18.00
CA CYS A 240 16.12 -18.56 -18.74
C CYS A 240 16.61 -18.62 -20.19
N CYS A 241 15.66 -18.75 -21.14
CA CYS A 241 15.97 -18.78 -22.57
C CYS A 241 16.56 -17.44 -23.07
N ALA A 242 16.08 -16.31 -22.53
CA ALA A 242 16.62 -15.00 -22.88
C ALA A 242 18.11 -14.87 -22.52
N HIS A 243 18.50 -15.43 -21.37
CA HIS A 243 19.91 -15.45 -20.96
C HIS A 243 20.75 -16.36 -21.87
N VAL A 244 20.22 -17.51 -22.31
CA VAL A 244 20.92 -18.36 -23.29
C VAL A 244 21.19 -17.61 -24.57
N ILE A 245 20.16 -16.96 -25.14
CA ILE A 245 20.29 -16.19 -26.38
C ILE A 245 21.28 -15.02 -26.20
N HIS A 246 21.16 -14.27 -25.11
CA HIS A 246 22.09 -13.18 -24.79
C HIS A 246 23.54 -13.65 -24.74
N ASN A 247 23.82 -14.73 -24.01
CA ASN A 247 25.18 -15.26 -23.91
C ASN A 247 25.70 -15.80 -25.25
N SER A 248 24.82 -16.41 -26.06
CA SER A 248 25.20 -16.87 -27.40
C SER A 248 25.60 -15.69 -28.30
N ILE A 249 24.85 -14.59 -28.26
CA ILE A 249 25.16 -13.38 -29.03
C ILE A 249 26.46 -12.73 -28.52
N GLN A 250 26.60 -12.58 -27.20
CA GLN A 250 27.81 -12.01 -26.59
C GLN A 250 29.05 -12.82 -26.98
N TYR A 251 29.00 -14.15 -26.82
CA TYR A 251 30.12 -15.02 -27.17
C TYR A 251 30.47 -14.97 -28.67
N ALA A 252 29.45 -14.91 -29.54
CA ALA A 252 29.66 -14.75 -30.97
C ALA A 252 30.32 -13.41 -31.31
N ALA A 253 29.89 -12.31 -30.66
CA ALA A 253 30.46 -10.99 -30.84
C ALA A 253 31.91 -10.91 -30.32
N ASP A 254 32.19 -11.44 -29.13
CA ASP A 254 33.53 -11.47 -28.52
C ASP A 254 34.51 -12.34 -29.32
N SER A 255 34.00 -13.30 -30.11
CA SER A 255 34.79 -14.17 -30.98
C SER A 255 35.09 -13.52 -32.33
N LEU A 256 34.54 -12.35 -32.64
CA LEU A 256 34.87 -11.65 -33.87
C LEU A 256 36.31 -11.13 -33.80
N PRO A 257 37.11 -11.31 -34.87
CA PRO A 257 38.50 -10.85 -34.90
C PRO A 257 38.62 -9.32 -35.09
N ILE A 258 37.52 -8.60 -34.95
CA ILE A 258 37.40 -7.15 -35.17
C ILE A 258 36.70 -6.54 -33.96
N ASP A 259 37.28 -5.48 -33.40
CA ASP A 259 36.57 -4.61 -32.47
C ASP A 259 35.53 -3.79 -33.27
N ILE A 260 34.26 -3.85 -32.84
CA ILE A 260 33.14 -3.07 -33.40
C ILE A 260 32.88 -1.86 -32.51
#